data_AF-A0A218KN30-F1
#
_entry.id   AF-A0A218KN30-F1
#
_cell.length_a   1.000
_cell.length_b   1.000
_cell.length_c   1.000
_cell.angle_alpha   90.00
_cell.angle_beta   90.00
_cell.angle_gamma   90.00
#
_symmetry.space_group_name_H-M   'P 1'
#
loop_
_entity.id
_entity.type
_entity.pdbx_description
1 polymer ?
#
loop_
_entity_poly.entity_id
_entity_poly.type
_entity_poly.pdbx_seq_one_letter_code
_entity_poly.pdbx_strand_id
1 'polypeptide(L)'
;MSGRNIRFNFQEKDYTELCLGCDDALFRAISASTIFTLGKNGYLYVQTNDVAEKSTEKAKLMYRNVQNDNDPQGQVGYIPKFIFDIKVPEEDFDDIVTSAYGFDYNIL
;
A
#
# COMPACT_ATOMS: atom_id res chain seq x y z
N MET A 1 -9.10 11.23 -15.01
CA MET A 1 -7.74 10.64 -15.04
C MET A 1 -7.83 9.24 -15.63
N SER A 2 -7.17 9.03 -16.78
CA SER A 2 -6.84 7.69 -17.29
C SER A 2 -5.90 7.03 -16.29
N GLY A 3 -5.96 5.71 -16.14
CA GLY A 3 -5.15 4.99 -15.17
C GLY A 3 -5.82 3.70 -14.72
N ARG A 4 -5.04 2.86 -14.04
CA ARG A 4 -5.46 1.52 -13.61
C ARG A 4 -5.48 1.44 -12.08
N ASN A 5 -6.29 0.53 -11.58
CA ASN A 5 -6.42 0.33 -10.14
C ASN A 5 -5.49 -0.78 -9.68
N ILE A 6 -4.81 -0.56 -8.56
CA ILE A 6 -4.02 -1.56 -7.86
C ILE A 6 -4.63 -1.74 -6.48
N ARG A 7 -4.95 -2.99 -6.12
CA ARG A 7 -5.35 -3.37 -4.78
C ARG A 7 -4.13 -3.83 -4.00
N PHE A 8 -3.78 -3.14 -2.93
CA PHE A 8 -2.76 -3.55 -1.98
C PHE A 8 -3.38 -4.18 -0.74
N ASN A 9 -2.73 -5.21 -0.22
CA ASN A 9 -3.08 -5.89 1.01
C ASN A 9 -1.89 -5.79 1.99
N PHE A 10 -2.11 -5.21 3.16
CA PHE A 10 -1.10 -5.10 4.21
C PHE A 10 -1.56 -5.86 5.45
N GLN A 11 -0.74 -6.76 5.99
CA GLN A 11 -0.97 -7.37 7.30
C GLN A 11 -0.09 -6.69 8.33
N GLU A 12 -0.67 -6.25 9.45
CA GLU A 12 0.06 -5.44 10.46
C GLU A 12 1.39 -6.06 10.90
N LYS A 13 1.40 -7.39 11.09
CA LYS A 13 2.59 -8.15 11.52
C LYS A 13 3.81 -8.04 10.59
N ASP A 14 3.61 -7.68 9.32
CA ASP A 14 4.67 -7.64 8.30
C ASP A 14 5.39 -6.29 8.28
N TYR A 15 4.89 -5.29 9.03
CA TYR A 15 5.37 -3.92 9.00
C TYR A 15 5.80 -3.47 10.41
N THR A 16 6.90 -2.73 10.47
CA THR A 16 7.37 -2.08 11.70
C THR A 16 6.53 -0.86 12.04
N GLU A 17 5.94 -0.21 11.02
CA GLU A 17 4.98 0.88 11.18
C GLU A 17 3.87 0.73 10.16
N LEU A 18 2.62 0.83 10.63
CA LEU A 18 1.45 0.94 9.77
C LEU A 18 0.55 2.04 10.32
N CYS A 19 0.29 3.06 9.50
CA CYS A 19 -0.51 4.21 9.90
C CYS A 19 -1.65 4.45 8.91
N LEU A 20 -2.87 4.55 9.46
CA LEU A 20 -4.07 4.94 8.72
C LEU A 20 -4.42 6.40 9.04
N GLY A 21 -4.22 7.31 8.09
CA GLY A 21 -4.60 8.71 8.27
C GLY A 21 -3.70 9.50 9.22
N CYS A 22 -2.38 9.32 9.17
CA CYS A 22 -1.40 10.21 9.82
C CYS A 22 -1.48 11.65 9.30
N ASP A 23 -0.75 12.56 9.93
CA ASP A 23 -0.81 14.00 9.67
C ASP A 23 -0.65 14.35 8.18
N ASP A 24 0.28 13.71 7.47
CA ASP A 24 0.61 13.97 6.07
C ASP A 24 0.12 12.90 5.07
N ALA A 25 -0.27 11.71 5.55
CA ALA A 25 -0.65 10.59 4.69
C ALA A 25 -2.04 10.02 4.97
N LEU A 26 -2.71 9.57 3.91
CA LEU A 26 -3.89 8.70 4.01
C LEU A 26 -3.50 7.32 4.51
N PHE A 27 -2.31 6.86 4.12
CA PHE A 27 -1.77 5.56 4.50
C PHE A 27 -0.24 5.58 4.45
N ARG A 28 0.39 4.92 5.42
CA ARG A 28 1.83 4.66 5.45
C ARG A 28 2.06 3.25 5.97
N ALA A 29 2.91 2.48 5.29
CA ALA A 29 3.41 1.19 5.73
C ALA A 29 4.93 1.16 5.56
N ILE A 30 5.66 0.82 6.62
CA ILE A 30 7.12 0.75 6.64
C ILE A 30 7.51 -0.60 7.26
N SER A 31 8.39 -1.33 6.59
CA SER A 31 9.09 -2.51 7.10
C SER A 31 10.61 -2.27 7.07
N ALA A 32 11.39 -3.28 7.44
CA ALA A 32 12.85 -3.22 7.36
C ALA A 32 13.39 -3.01 5.93
N SER A 33 12.59 -3.29 4.89
CA SER A 33 13.04 -3.25 3.50
C SER A 33 12.08 -2.55 2.55
N THR A 34 10.93 -2.09 3.05
CA THR A 34 9.88 -1.53 2.19
C THR A 34 9.24 -0.30 2.83
N ILE A 35 9.00 0.72 2.02
CA ILE A 35 8.26 1.93 2.38
C ILE A 35 7.17 2.12 1.34
N PHE A 36 5.95 2.26 1.83
CA PHE A 36 4.78 2.60 1.03
C PHE A 36 4.06 3.76 1.70
N THR A 37 3.87 4.88 0.99
CA THR A 37 3.14 6.03 1.51
C THR A 37 2.18 6.56 0.46
N LEU A 38 0.91 6.74 0.82
CA LEU A 38 -0.06 7.49 0.06
C LEU A 38 -0.42 8.77 0.82
N GLY A 39 0.13 9.89 0.37
CA GLY A 39 -0.12 11.24 0.85
C GLY A 39 -1.57 11.70 0.66
N LYS A 40 -2.03 12.63 1.51
CA LYS A 40 -3.36 13.27 1.38
C LYS A 40 -3.51 14.10 0.11
N ASN A 41 -2.40 14.51 -0.49
CA ASN A 41 -2.31 15.24 -1.75
C ASN A 41 -2.32 14.34 -2.99
N GLY A 42 -2.42 13.02 -2.85
CA GLY A 42 -2.31 12.07 -3.98
C GLY A 42 -0.88 11.68 -4.33
N TYR A 43 0.11 12.11 -3.52
CA TYR A 43 1.48 11.64 -3.64
C TYR A 43 1.59 10.18 -3.19
N LEU A 44 1.85 9.27 -4.12
CA LEU A 44 2.19 7.88 -3.83
C LEU A 44 3.71 7.72 -3.91
N TYR A 45 4.31 7.13 -2.89
CA TYR A 45 5.73 6.79 -2.83
C TYR A 45 5.87 5.31 -2.48
N VAL A 46 6.66 4.60 -3.28
CA VAL A 46 6.96 3.17 -3.10
C VAL A 46 8.47 2.96 -3.22
N GLN A 47 9.05 2.33 -2.20
CA GLN A 47 10.46 1.98 -2.15
C GLN A 47 10.61 0.57 -1.56
N THR A 48 11.41 -0.26 -2.21
CA THR A 48 11.84 -1.58 -1.71
C THR A 48 13.37 -1.65 -1.87
N ASN A 49 14.11 -2.20 -0.91
CA ASN A 49 15.59 -2.18 -0.91
C ASN A 49 16.24 -2.64 -2.24
N ASP A 50 15.60 -3.55 -2.96
CA ASP A 50 16.11 -4.15 -4.19
C ASP A 50 15.61 -3.46 -5.47
N VAL A 51 14.82 -2.39 -5.35
CA VAL A 51 14.20 -1.68 -6.48
C VAL A 51 14.37 -0.17 -6.34
N ALA A 52 14.52 0.52 -7.47
CA ALA A 52 14.54 1.98 -7.48
C ALA A 52 13.27 2.55 -6.84
N GLU A 53 13.42 3.62 -6.08
CA GLU A 53 12.28 4.37 -5.56
C GLU A 53 11.44 4.94 -6.70
N LYS A 54 10.12 4.87 -6.56
CA LYS A 54 9.18 5.45 -7.54
C LYS A 54 8.07 6.19 -6.82
N SER A 55 7.63 7.27 -7.45
CA SER A 55 6.54 8.08 -6.95
C SER A 55 5.70 8.70 -8.05
N THR A 56 4.47 9.07 -7.69
CA THR A 56 3.57 9.85 -8.54
C THR A 56 2.77 10.81 -7.68
N GLU A 57 2.53 12.02 -8.15
CA GLU A 57 1.71 13.03 -7.44
C GLU A 57 0.22 12.93 -7.74
N LYS A 58 -0.18 11.99 -8.60
CA LYS A 58 -1.54 11.91 -9.15
C LYS A 58 -2.28 10.63 -8.74
N ALA A 59 -1.76 9.86 -7.79
CA ALA A 59 -2.47 8.68 -7.30
C ALA A 59 -3.74 9.08 -6.53
N LYS A 60 -4.74 8.20 -6.55
CA LYS A 60 -6.00 8.43 -5.84
C LYS A 60 -6.45 7.20 -5.08
N LEU A 61 -6.75 7.35 -3.80
CA LEU A 61 -7.45 6.32 -3.02
C LEU A 61 -8.87 6.14 -3.56
N MET A 62 -9.19 4.93 -4.00
CA MET A 62 -10.50 4.56 -4.52
C MET A 62 -11.32 3.77 -3.50
N TYR A 63 -10.65 2.92 -2.71
CA TYR A 63 -11.28 2.08 -1.70
C TYR A 63 -10.31 1.86 -0.53
N ARG A 64 -10.87 1.76 0.68
CA ARG A 64 -10.14 1.39 1.89
C ARG A 64 -11.02 0.50 2.76
N ASN A 65 -10.46 -0.59 3.27
CA ASN A 65 -11.12 -1.47 4.23
C ASN A 65 -10.12 -2.04 5.23
N VAL A 66 -10.61 -2.35 6.42
CA VAL A 66 -9.86 -3.07 7.46
C VAL A 66 -10.65 -4.33 7.78
N GLN A 67 -10.02 -5.47 7.57
CA GLN A 67 -10.58 -6.78 7.89
C GLN A 67 -9.79 -7.35 9.06
N ASN A 68 -10.48 -8.03 9.98
CA ASN A 68 -9.80 -8.83 10.97
C ASN A 68 -9.63 -10.22 10.37
N ASP A 69 -8.39 -10.63 10.11
CA ASP A 69 -8.12 -12.00 9.72
C ASP A 69 -8.08 -12.88 10.97
N ASN A 70 -8.73 -14.03 10.91
CA ASN A 70 -8.67 -15.01 12.00
C ASN A 70 -7.30 -15.68 11.90
N ASP A 71 -6.49 -15.65 12.97
CA ASP A 71 -5.25 -16.42 13.01
C ASP A 71 -5.58 -17.91 12.75
N PRO A 72 -5.09 -18.50 11.64
CA PRO A 72 -5.37 -19.90 11.31
C PRO A 72 -4.77 -20.88 12.34
N GLN A 73 -3.94 -20.41 13.27
CA GLN A 73 -3.35 -21.22 14.35
C GLN A 73 -4.21 -21.25 15.63
N GLY A 74 -5.37 -20.57 15.66
CA GLY A 74 -6.29 -20.61 16.80
C GLY A 74 -5.79 -19.89 18.05
N GLN A 75 -4.73 -19.08 17.95
CA GLN A 75 -4.40 -18.13 19.01
C GLN A 75 -5.43 -17.00 18.99
N VAL A 76 -5.90 -16.60 20.17
CA VAL A 76 -6.82 -15.47 20.31
C VAL A 76 -6.04 -14.19 20.04
N GLY A 77 -5.96 -13.81 18.78
CA GLY A 77 -5.33 -12.58 18.31
C GLY A 77 -5.83 -12.29 16.90
N TYR A 78 -6.59 -11.20 16.74
CA TYR A 78 -6.99 -10.73 15.42
C TYR A 78 -5.78 -10.04 14.78
N ILE A 79 -5.35 -10.49 13.60
CA ILE A 79 -4.32 -9.78 12.83
C ILE A 79 -5.06 -8.92 11.81
N PRO A 80 -5.06 -7.59 11.95
CA PRO A 80 -5.78 -6.75 11.01
C PRO A 80 -5.07 -6.77 9.65
N LYS A 81 -5.89 -6.95 8.62
CA LYS A 81 -5.55 -6.86 7.21
C LYS A 81 -6.15 -5.57 6.65
N PHE A 82 -5.29 -4.72 6.11
CA PHE A 82 -5.66 -3.45 5.51
C PHE A 82 -5.65 -3.57 4.00
N ILE A 83 -6.77 -3.23 3.37
CA ILE A 83 -6.97 -3.36 1.92
C ILE A 83 -7.19 -1.96 1.35
N PHE A 84 -6.41 -1.60 0.32
CA PHE A 84 -6.50 -0.32 -0.36
C PHE A 84 -6.56 -0.52 -1.85
N ASP A 85 -7.54 0.11 -2.52
CA ASP A 85 -7.51 0.24 -3.98
C ASP A 85 -7.05 1.65 -4.31
N ILE A 86 -5.98 1.73 -5.10
CA ILE A 86 -5.37 2.99 -5.51
C ILE A 86 -5.40 3.06 -7.02
N LYS A 87 -5.96 4.15 -7.55
CA LYS A 87 -5.87 4.46 -8.96
C LYS A 87 -4.54 5.16 -9.23
N VAL A 88 -3.73 4.55 -10.07
CA VAL A 88 -2.43 5.07 -10.51
C VAL A 88 -2.57 5.56 -11.96
N PRO A 89 -2.00 6.73 -12.31
CA PRO A 89 -1.98 7.20 -13.70
C PRO A 89 -1.33 6.19 -14.64
N GLU A 90 -1.76 6.20 -15.90
CA GLU A 90 -1.25 5.25 -16.90
C GLU A 90 0.24 5.45 -17.18
N GLU A 91 0.70 6.71 -17.17
CA GLU A 91 2.11 7.06 -17.39
C GLU A 91 3.06 6.54 -16.30
N ASP A 92 2.56 6.35 -15.08
CA ASP A 92 3.37 5.96 -13.91
C ASP A 92 3.11 4.50 -13.49
N PHE A 93 2.17 3.82 -14.14
CA PHE A 93 1.64 2.54 -13.67
C PHE A 93 2.71 1.45 -13.59
N ASP A 94 3.45 1.25 -14.68
CA ASP A 94 4.45 0.18 -14.77
C ASP A 94 5.61 0.40 -13.79
N ASP A 95 6.00 1.66 -13.58
CA ASP A 95 7.01 2.05 -12.61
C ASP A 95 6.56 1.75 -11.18
N ILE A 96 5.33 2.14 -10.81
CA ILE A 96 4.77 1.86 -9.49
C ILE A 96 4.62 0.36 -9.25
N VAL A 97 4.13 -0.40 -10.23
CA VAL A 97 3.99 -1.87 -10.12
C VAL A 97 5.35 -2.55 -9.95
N THR A 98 6.38 -2.07 -10.66
CA THR A 98 7.74 -2.60 -10.54
C THR A 98 8.32 -2.35 -9.15
N SER A 99 8.17 -1.14 -8.60
CA SER A 99 8.63 -0.82 -7.23
C SER A 99 7.78 -1.45 -6.13
N ALA A 100 6.52 -1.75 -6.42
CA ALA A 100 5.64 -2.53 -5.56
C ALA A 100 5.99 -4.03 -5.51
N TYR A 101 7.04 -4.48 -6.21
CA TYR A 101 7.54 -5.84 -6.11
C TYR A 101 7.89 -6.17 -4.65
N GLY A 102 7.30 -7.25 -4.14
CA GLY A 102 7.42 -7.66 -2.73
C GLY A 102 6.21 -7.32 -1.85
N PHE A 103 5.31 -6.44 -2.29
CA PHE A 103 4.02 -6.23 -1.64
C PHE A 103 2.98 -7.26 -2.13
N ASP A 104 2.01 -7.61 -1.28
CA ASP A 104 0.80 -8.33 -1.70
C ASP A 104 -0.13 -7.35 -2.42
N TYR A 105 -0.21 -7.45 -3.75
CA TYR A 105 -1.12 -6.63 -4.56
C TYR A 105 -1.79 -7.41 -5.70
N ASN A 106 -2.90 -6.87 -6.19
CA ASN A 106 -3.61 -7.34 -7.38
C ASN A 106 -3.91 -6.16 -8.31
N ILE A 107 -3.71 -6.35 -9.62
CA ILE A 107 -4.15 -5.38 -10.62
C ILE A 107 -5.61 -5.64 -10.94
N LEU A 108 -6.45 -4.60 -10.89
CA LEU A 108 -7.91 -4.67 -11.10
C LEU A 108 -8.32 -4.19 -12.49
#